data_AF-A0A928TRD1-F1
#
_entry.id   AF-A0A928TRD1-F1
#
_cell.length_a   1.000
_cell.length_b   1.000
_cell.length_c   1.000
_cell.angle_alpha   90.00
_cell.angle_beta   90.00
_cell.angle_gamma   90.00
#
_symmetry.space_group_name_H-M   'P 1'
#
loop_
_entity.id
_entity.type
_entity.pdbx_description
1 polymer ?
#
loop_
_entity_poly.entity_id
_entity_poly.type
_entity_poly.pdbx_seq_one_letter_code
_entity_poly.pdbx_strand_id
1 'polypeptide(L)'
;MIAELDTTKREVAGTGPIIALQKTVQYVQQHRGVSAALLGGNESLAGRLSEIQRDLNNTIEAVDAKLKEAEMSAKAVSLWSAQKQRIIEIEQAVLARRLKSPESAAQHTKLIADLLFLSEELLDESDLVIDSVKGTYYLMTATMVNAPKLAENMGQMRALGSGFLASGNLTDEGRAKLSGLLGNVNMFF
;
A
#
# COMPACT_ATOMS: atom_id res chain seq x y z
N MET A 1 14.37 -32.91 -5.89
CA MET A 1 14.87 -32.57 -7.24
C MET A 1 13.81 -31.96 -8.17
N ILE A 2 12.77 -32.67 -8.64
CA ILE A 2 11.73 -32.05 -9.51
C ILE A 2 10.79 -31.12 -8.71
N ALA A 3 10.35 -31.56 -7.52
CA ALA A 3 9.49 -30.74 -6.65
C ALA A 3 10.17 -29.43 -6.18
N GLU A 4 11.47 -29.47 -5.84
CA GLU A 4 12.25 -28.27 -5.48
C GLU A 4 12.41 -27.30 -6.66
N LEU A 5 12.56 -27.82 -7.89
CA LEU A 5 12.67 -27.00 -9.10
C LEU A 5 11.35 -26.26 -9.38
N ASP A 6 10.21 -26.92 -9.17
CA ASP A 6 8.89 -26.31 -9.37
C ASP A 6 8.54 -25.29 -8.28
N THR A 7 8.97 -25.52 -7.02
CA THR A 7 8.87 -24.50 -5.95
C THR A 7 9.72 -23.28 -6.26
N THR A 8 11.00 -23.47 -6.64
CA THR A 8 11.90 -22.36 -6.98
C THR A 8 11.36 -21.50 -8.14
N LYS A 9 10.70 -22.14 -9.13
CA LYS A 9 10.06 -21.41 -10.24
C LYS A 9 8.88 -20.55 -9.77
N ARG A 10 8.04 -21.06 -8.85
CA ARG A 10 6.91 -20.30 -8.29
C ARG A 10 7.38 -19.13 -7.43
N GLU A 11 8.44 -19.32 -6.64
CA GLU A 11 9.04 -18.26 -5.82
C GLU A 11 9.57 -17.10 -6.67
N VAL A 12 10.32 -17.43 -7.73
CA VAL A 12 10.85 -16.43 -8.67
C VAL A 12 9.72 -15.72 -9.42
N ALA A 13 8.68 -16.46 -9.83
CA ALA A 13 7.54 -15.89 -10.53
C ALA A 13 6.73 -14.91 -9.65
N GLY A 14 6.49 -15.26 -8.37
CA GLY A 14 5.72 -14.42 -7.44
C GLY A 14 6.40 -13.13 -6.99
N THR A 15 7.74 -13.10 -7.01
CA THR A 15 8.52 -11.94 -6.55
C THR A 15 8.23 -10.68 -7.38
N GLY A 16 8.10 -10.82 -8.70
CA GLY A 16 7.84 -9.70 -9.61
C GLY A 16 6.53 -8.95 -9.30
N PRO A 17 5.38 -9.66 -9.25
CA PRO A 17 4.10 -9.07 -8.84
C PRO A 17 4.13 -8.37 -7.49
N ILE A 18 4.75 -8.97 -6.48
CA ILE A 18 4.80 -8.42 -5.12
C ILE A 18 5.60 -7.11 -5.09
N ILE A 19 6.76 -7.05 -5.73
CA ILE A 19 7.56 -5.83 -5.82
C ILE A 19 6.79 -4.72 -6.54
N ALA A 20 6.13 -5.06 -7.65
CA ALA A 20 5.30 -4.11 -8.38
C ALA A 20 4.15 -3.56 -7.49
N LEU A 21 3.47 -4.45 -6.76
CA LEU A 21 2.37 -4.09 -5.87
C LEU A 21 2.84 -3.21 -4.69
N GLN A 22 4.00 -3.48 -4.12
CA GLN A 22 4.58 -2.62 -3.08
C GLN A 22 4.89 -1.22 -3.60
N LYS A 23 5.34 -1.11 -4.86
CA LYS A 23 5.53 0.20 -5.49
C LYS A 23 4.20 0.94 -5.64
N THR A 24 3.14 0.24 -6.03
CA THR A 24 1.77 0.79 -6.04
C THR A 24 1.36 1.30 -4.65
N VAL A 25 1.58 0.51 -3.58
CA VAL A 25 1.29 0.93 -2.18
C VAL A 25 2.03 2.23 -1.84
N GLN A 26 3.32 2.34 -2.17
CA GLN A 26 4.10 3.56 -1.92
C GLN A 26 3.53 4.79 -2.63
N TYR A 27 3.06 4.64 -3.87
CA TYR A 27 2.46 5.75 -4.61
C TYR A 27 1.05 6.09 -4.11
N VAL A 28 0.25 5.11 -3.68
CA VAL A 28 -1.05 5.37 -3.02
C VAL A 28 -0.84 6.11 -1.69
N GLN A 29 0.19 5.76 -0.91
CA GLN A 29 0.56 6.48 0.32
C GLN A 29 0.97 7.94 0.05
N GLN A 30 1.73 8.19 -1.02
CA GLN A 30 2.10 9.53 -1.46
C GLN A 30 0.86 10.30 -1.94
N HIS A 31 0.01 9.68 -2.76
CA HIS A 31 -1.23 10.25 -3.25
C HIS A 31 -2.14 10.66 -2.10
N ARG A 32 -2.29 9.82 -1.06
CA ARG A 32 -3.02 10.16 0.17
C ARG A 32 -2.52 11.45 0.81
N GLY A 33 -1.21 11.56 1.02
CA GLY A 33 -0.61 12.71 1.70
C GLY A 33 -0.77 14.01 0.92
N VAL A 34 -0.50 13.97 -0.39
CA VAL A 34 -0.62 15.13 -1.27
C VAL A 34 -2.08 15.53 -1.47
N SER A 35 -2.97 14.56 -1.63
CA SER A 35 -4.43 14.79 -1.71
C SER A 35 -4.95 15.46 -0.44
N ALA A 36 -4.54 15.00 0.74
CA ALA A 36 -5.00 15.58 2.01
C ALA A 36 -4.62 17.05 2.15
N ALA A 37 -3.39 17.42 1.72
CA ALA A 37 -2.92 18.80 1.75
C ALA A 37 -3.59 19.66 0.67
N LEU A 38 -3.75 19.15 -0.56
CA LEU A 38 -4.44 19.85 -1.65
C LEU A 38 -5.91 20.12 -1.30
N LEU A 39 -6.64 19.10 -0.83
CA LEU A 39 -8.04 19.24 -0.38
C LEU A 39 -8.16 20.09 0.89
N GLY A 40 -7.06 20.28 1.62
CA GLY A 40 -6.94 21.23 2.73
C GLY A 40 -6.66 22.68 2.29
N GLY A 41 -6.59 22.95 0.98
CA GLY A 41 -6.43 24.28 0.40
C GLY A 41 -5.01 24.60 -0.09
N ASN A 42 -4.05 23.69 -0.02
CA ASN A 42 -2.71 23.92 -0.55
C ASN A 42 -2.64 23.65 -2.06
N GLU A 43 -3.09 24.62 -2.85
CA GLU A 43 -3.13 24.55 -4.32
C GLU A 43 -1.77 24.36 -5.00
N SER A 44 -0.67 24.74 -4.35
CA SER A 44 0.68 24.58 -4.90
C SER A 44 1.07 23.12 -5.16
N LEU A 45 0.35 22.17 -4.54
CA LEU A 45 0.59 20.74 -4.66
C LEU A 45 -0.13 20.09 -5.85
N ALA A 46 -0.93 20.83 -6.62
CA ALA A 46 -1.65 20.28 -7.76
C ALA A 46 -0.72 19.61 -8.79
N GLY A 47 0.40 20.26 -9.14
CA GLY A 47 1.40 19.69 -10.04
C GLY A 47 2.04 18.41 -9.50
N ARG A 48 2.35 18.39 -8.19
CA ARG A 48 2.90 17.21 -7.52
C ARG A 48 1.89 16.05 -7.50
N LEU A 49 0.60 16.34 -7.33
CA LEU A 49 -0.45 15.32 -7.40
C LEU A 49 -0.49 14.68 -8.79
N SER A 50 -0.45 15.47 -9.85
CA SER A 50 -0.44 14.97 -11.23
C SER A 50 0.78 14.09 -11.54
N GLU A 51 1.97 14.44 -11.02
CA GLU A 51 3.16 13.59 -11.13
C GLU A 51 2.95 12.23 -10.45
N ILE A 52 2.43 12.24 -9.22
CA ILE A 52 2.16 11.02 -8.45
C ILE A 52 1.14 10.13 -9.18
N GLN A 53 0.08 10.71 -9.75
CA GLN A 53 -0.93 9.94 -10.49
C GLN A 53 -0.35 9.30 -11.76
N ARG A 54 0.52 10.00 -12.48
CA ARG A 54 1.24 9.42 -13.63
C ARG A 54 2.10 8.24 -13.19
N ASP A 55 2.89 8.41 -12.13
CA ASP A 55 3.75 7.34 -11.63
C ASP A 55 2.94 6.16 -11.06
N LEU A 56 1.80 6.44 -10.41
CA LEU A 56 0.86 5.42 -9.92
C LEU A 56 0.29 4.60 -11.09
N ASN A 57 -0.10 5.24 -12.20
CA ASN A 57 -0.52 4.54 -13.41
C ASN A 57 0.58 3.62 -13.97
N ASN A 58 1.84 4.07 -13.99
CA ASN A 58 2.96 3.21 -14.40
C ASN A 58 3.09 1.97 -13.49
N THR A 59 2.86 2.11 -12.18
CA THR A 59 2.88 0.95 -11.26
C THR A 59 1.70 0.02 -11.46
N ILE A 60 0.52 0.54 -11.79
CA ILE A 60 -0.66 -0.27 -12.14
C ILE A 60 -0.36 -1.14 -13.36
N GLU A 61 0.18 -0.54 -14.42
CA GLU A 61 0.58 -1.27 -15.64
C GLU A 61 1.65 -2.33 -15.34
N ALA A 62 2.60 -2.02 -14.46
CA ALA A 62 3.61 -2.98 -14.03
C ALA A 62 3.00 -4.17 -13.29
N VAL A 63 2.04 -3.96 -12.38
CA VAL A 63 1.35 -5.05 -11.68
C VAL A 63 0.57 -5.92 -12.67
N ASP A 64 -0.17 -5.31 -13.62
CA ASP A 64 -0.89 -6.05 -14.67
C ASP A 64 0.06 -6.95 -15.47
N ALA A 65 1.19 -6.40 -15.90
CA ALA A 65 2.20 -7.14 -16.66
C ALA A 65 2.80 -8.28 -15.82
N LYS A 66 3.18 -8.03 -14.57
CA LYS A 66 3.81 -9.03 -13.71
C LYS A 66 2.86 -10.15 -13.29
N LEU A 67 1.61 -9.85 -12.97
CA LEU A 67 0.61 -10.88 -12.68
C LEU A 67 0.42 -11.82 -13.88
N LYS A 68 0.43 -11.26 -15.11
CA LYS A 68 0.33 -12.04 -16.34
C LYS A 68 1.59 -12.86 -16.62
N GLU A 69 2.78 -12.27 -16.53
CA GLU A 69 4.06 -12.95 -16.73
C GLU A 69 4.25 -14.13 -15.77
N ALA A 70 3.80 -13.96 -14.53
CA ALA A 70 3.90 -14.96 -13.48
C ALA A 70 2.76 -16.00 -13.49
N GLU A 71 1.82 -15.89 -14.45
CA GLU A 71 0.65 -16.78 -14.58
C GLU A 71 -0.17 -16.93 -13.27
N MET A 72 -0.32 -15.82 -12.53
CA MET A 72 -1.03 -15.81 -11.26
C MET A 72 -2.50 -16.19 -11.40
N SER A 73 -3.07 -16.75 -10.34
CA SER A 73 -4.40 -17.30 -10.32
C SER A 73 -5.47 -16.27 -10.70
N ALA A 74 -6.60 -16.76 -11.22
CA ALA A 74 -7.76 -15.91 -11.48
C ALA A 74 -8.26 -15.19 -10.22
N LYS A 75 -8.05 -15.77 -9.03
CA LYS A 75 -8.37 -15.14 -7.74
C LYS A 75 -7.48 -13.92 -7.51
N ALA A 76 -6.16 -14.07 -7.63
CA ALA A 76 -5.20 -12.97 -7.49
C ALA A 76 -5.47 -11.84 -8.49
N VAL A 77 -5.70 -12.18 -9.76
CA VAL A 77 -6.02 -11.21 -10.82
C VAL A 77 -7.35 -10.48 -10.53
N SER A 78 -8.36 -11.19 -10.00
CA SER A 78 -9.65 -10.58 -9.63
C SER A 78 -9.52 -9.63 -8.45
N LEU A 79 -8.78 -10.02 -7.40
CA LEU A 79 -8.51 -9.18 -6.24
C LEU A 79 -7.76 -7.90 -6.67
N TRP A 80 -6.73 -8.04 -7.49
CA TRP A 80 -6.01 -6.89 -8.06
C TRP A 80 -6.93 -5.97 -8.86
N SER A 81 -7.76 -6.53 -9.76
CA SER A 81 -8.68 -5.76 -10.58
C SER A 81 -9.65 -4.90 -9.75
N ALA A 82 -10.13 -5.43 -8.63
CA ALA A 82 -10.96 -4.68 -7.69
C ALA A 82 -10.21 -3.50 -7.06
N GLN A 83 -8.94 -3.69 -6.65
CA GLN A 83 -8.14 -2.60 -6.07
C GLN A 83 -7.72 -1.57 -7.11
N LYS A 84 -7.38 -2.00 -8.33
CA LYS A 84 -7.12 -1.12 -9.47
C LYS A 84 -8.31 -0.19 -9.75
N GLN A 85 -9.52 -0.75 -9.78
CA GLN A 85 -10.74 0.04 -9.94
C GLN A 85 -10.91 1.04 -8.80
N ARG A 86 -10.64 0.64 -7.55
CA ARG A 86 -10.73 1.53 -6.39
C ARG A 86 -9.69 2.66 -6.42
N ILE A 87 -8.47 2.40 -6.91
CA ILE A 87 -7.47 3.45 -7.12
C ILE A 87 -8.02 4.53 -8.06
N ILE A 88 -8.53 4.13 -9.23
CA ILE A 88 -9.06 5.03 -10.25
C ILE A 88 -10.22 5.87 -9.68
N GLU A 89 -11.15 5.25 -8.96
CA GLU A 89 -12.28 5.96 -8.32
C GLU A 89 -11.81 7.04 -7.35
N ILE A 90 -10.82 6.72 -6.51
CA ILE A 90 -10.28 7.67 -5.53
C ILE A 90 -9.54 8.81 -6.23
N GLU A 91 -8.70 8.53 -7.23
CA GLU A 91 -7.98 9.56 -7.99
C GLU A 91 -8.96 10.54 -8.64
N GLN A 92 -10.00 10.03 -9.30
CA GLN A 92 -11.03 10.85 -9.94
C GLN A 92 -11.82 11.68 -8.92
N ALA A 93 -12.17 11.09 -7.78
CA ALA A 93 -12.90 11.80 -6.73
C ALA A 93 -12.06 12.93 -6.08
N VAL A 94 -10.75 12.72 -5.92
CA VAL A 94 -9.82 13.76 -5.46
C VAL A 94 -9.69 14.88 -6.48
N LEU A 95 -9.43 14.55 -7.76
CA LEU A 95 -9.29 15.55 -8.83
C LEU A 95 -10.55 16.40 -8.98
N ALA A 96 -11.72 15.76 -8.93
CA ALA A 96 -13.01 16.44 -9.00
C ALA A 96 -13.41 17.15 -7.69
N ARG A 97 -12.55 17.12 -6.66
CA ARG A 97 -12.81 17.68 -5.32
C ARG A 97 -14.13 17.24 -4.70
N ARG A 98 -14.52 15.99 -4.96
CA ARG A 98 -15.75 15.38 -4.43
C ARG A 98 -15.59 14.82 -3.03
N LEU A 99 -14.37 14.82 -2.50
CA LEU A 99 -14.04 14.34 -1.16
C LEU A 99 -13.49 15.48 -0.31
N LYS A 100 -13.85 15.48 0.98
CA LYS A 100 -13.12 16.28 1.97
C LYS A 100 -11.79 15.59 2.29
N SER A 101 -10.82 16.37 2.78
CA SER A 101 -9.49 15.86 3.16
C SER A 101 -9.54 14.63 4.09
N PRO A 102 -10.35 14.61 5.17
CA PRO A 102 -10.45 13.43 6.05
C PRO A 102 -11.08 12.20 5.37
N GLU A 103 -12.08 12.41 4.51
CA GLU A 103 -12.75 11.34 3.76
C GLU A 103 -11.80 10.71 2.75
N SER A 104 -11.08 11.53 2.00
CA SER A 104 -10.03 11.09 1.09
C SER A 104 -8.98 10.28 1.85
N ALA A 105 -8.44 10.79 2.96
CA ALA A 105 -7.45 10.08 3.75
C ALA A 105 -7.95 8.71 4.24
N ALA A 106 -9.19 8.62 4.71
CA ALA A 106 -9.78 7.35 5.16
C ALA A 106 -9.92 6.33 4.03
N GLN A 107 -10.39 6.75 2.84
CA GLN A 107 -10.52 5.86 1.69
C GLN A 107 -9.17 5.32 1.21
N HIS A 108 -8.14 6.17 1.18
CA HIS A 108 -6.78 5.72 0.85
C HIS A 108 -6.25 4.73 1.88
N THR A 109 -6.42 5.00 3.18
CA THR A 109 -5.98 4.08 4.23
C THR A 109 -6.62 2.71 4.10
N LYS A 110 -7.91 2.65 3.78
CA LYS A 110 -8.61 1.39 3.50
C LYS A 110 -8.00 0.67 2.29
N LEU A 111 -7.83 1.39 1.18
CA LEU A 111 -7.22 0.85 -0.04
C LEU A 111 -5.80 0.32 0.22
N ILE A 112 -4.98 1.03 1.00
CA ILE A 112 -3.63 0.56 1.36
C ILE A 112 -3.71 -0.75 2.15
N ALA A 113 -4.63 -0.88 3.10
CA ALA A 113 -4.83 -2.14 3.83
C ALA A 113 -5.25 -3.29 2.89
N ASP A 114 -6.16 -3.03 1.94
CA ASP A 114 -6.62 -4.03 0.97
C ASP A 114 -5.50 -4.44 0.00
N LEU A 115 -4.60 -3.51 -0.39
CA LEU A 115 -3.41 -3.80 -1.19
C LEU A 115 -2.35 -4.60 -0.43
N LEU A 116 -2.15 -4.31 0.87
CA LEU A 116 -1.26 -5.09 1.72
C LEU A 116 -1.79 -6.51 1.93
N PHE A 117 -3.10 -6.67 2.10
CA PHE A 117 -3.75 -7.98 2.14
C PHE A 117 -3.55 -8.75 0.84
N LEU A 118 -3.73 -8.11 -0.33
CA LEU A 118 -3.41 -8.74 -1.62
C LEU A 118 -1.94 -9.14 -1.72
N SER A 119 -1.01 -8.36 -1.17
CA SER A 119 0.40 -8.74 -1.13
C SER A 119 0.64 -10.02 -0.34
N GLU A 120 -0.09 -10.25 0.75
CA GLU A 120 -0.04 -11.49 1.53
C GLU A 120 -0.60 -12.67 0.73
N GLU A 121 -1.72 -12.48 0.03
CA GLU A 121 -2.29 -13.53 -0.84
C GLU A 121 -1.34 -13.92 -1.98
N LEU A 122 -0.62 -12.96 -2.57
CA LEU A 122 0.40 -13.24 -3.60
C LEU A 122 1.62 -13.96 -3.02
N LEU A 123 2.03 -13.63 -1.80
CA LEU A 123 3.10 -14.31 -1.08
C LEU A 123 2.74 -15.77 -0.79
N ASP A 124 1.50 -16.02 -0.35
CA ASP A 124 1.00 -17.35 -0.05
C ASP A 124 0.87 -18.21 -1.31
N GLU A 125 0.32 -17.66 -2.41
CA GLU A 125 0.16 -18.38 -3.67
C GLU A 125 1.49 -18.77 -4.33
N SER A 126 2.53 -17.95 -4.14
CA SER A 126 3.85 -18.16 -4.74
C SER A 126 4.77 -19.09 -3.95
N ASP A 127 4.28 -19.69 -2.86
CA ASP A 127 5.06 -20.47 -1.90
C ASP A 127 6.27 -19.70 -1.29
N LEU A 128 6.38 -18.38 -1.49
CA LEU A 128 7.49 -17.55 -0.98
C LEU A 128 7.57 -17.53 0.55
N VAL A 129 6.47 -17.87 1.23
CA VAL A 129 6.36 -18.00 2.69
C VAL A 129 6.82 -19.41 3.16
N ILE A 130 7.09 -20.34 2.25
CA ILE A 130 7.45 -21.73 2.55
C ILE A 130 8.85 -22.06 1.98
N ASP A 131 9.78 -21.11 1.99
CA ASP A 131 11.18 -21.46 1.73
C ASP A 131 11.70 -22.33 2.90
N SER A 132 12.19 -23.52 2.55
CA SER A 132 12.87 -24.47 3.44
C SER A 132 14.08 -23.87 4.18
N VAL A 133 14.61 -22.73 3.71
CA VAL A 133 15.69 -21.97 4.34
C VAL A 133 15.10 -20.85 5.21
N LYS A 134 15.09 -21.07 6.54
CA LYS A 134 14.58 -20.12 7.54
C LYS A 134 15.09 -18.67 7.38
N GLY A 135 16.32 -18.48 6.89
CA GLY A 135 16.92 -17.17 6.67
C GLY A 135 16.19 -16.34 5.60
N THR A 136 15.89 -16.93 4.44
CA THR A 136 15.16 -16.28 3.35
C THR A 136 13.73 -15.96 3.79
N TYR A 137 13.09 -16.90 4.48
CA TYR A 137 11.76 -16.72 5.06
C TYR A 137 11.69 -15.46 5.95
N TYR A 138 12.57 -15.33 6.94
CA TYR A 138 12.54 -14.16 7.84
C TYR A 138 12.85 -12.86 7.11
N LEU A 139 13.77 -12.87 6.14
CA LEU A 139 14.05 -11.68 5.33
C LEU A 139 12.84 -11.28 4.49
N MET A 140 12.17 -12.24 3.85
CA MET A 140 10.95 -12.02 3.07
C MET A 140 9.81 -11.50 3.93
N THR A 141 9.53 -12.11 5.09
CA THR A 141 8.51 -11.61 6.02
C THR A 141 8.86 -10.19 6.51
N ALA A 142 10.11 -9.95 6.88
CA ALA A 142 10.55 -8.64 7.35
C ALA A 142 10.38 -7.55 6.28
N THR A 143 10.81 -7.83 5.05
CA THR A 143 10.85 -6.85 3.96
C THR A 143 9.53 -6.70 3.22
N MET A 144 8.78 -7.78 3.02
CA MET A 144 7.58 -7.79 2.18
C MET A 144 6.29 -7.68 2.98
N VAL A 145 6.29 -8.00 4.28
CA VAL A 145 5.09 -7.96 5.14
C VAL A 145 5.24 -6.90 6.23
N ASN A 146 6.27 -7.01 7.06
CA ASN A 146 6.41 -6.16 8.25
C ASN A 146 6.80 -4.73 7.89
N ALA A 147 7.80 -4.53 7.01
CA ALA A 147 8.26 -3.20 6.63
C ALA A 147 7.17 -2.34 5.96
N PRO A 148 6.34 -2.85 5.02
CA PRO A 148 5.22 -2.08 4.48
C PRO A 148 4.16 -1.72 5.52
N LYS A 149 3.82 -2.65 6.44
CA LYS A 149 2.89 -2.39 7.55
C LYS A 149 3.42 -1.34 8.51
N LEU A 150 4.69 -1.43 8.87
CA LEU A 150 5.38 -0.44 9.71
C LEU A 150 5.37 0.94 9.04
N ALA A 151 5.76 1.01 7.77
CA ALA A 151 5.77 2.26 7.01
C ALA A 151 4.36 2.89 6.93
N GLU A 152 3.32 2.06 6.78
CA GLU A 152 1.93 2.54 6.79
C GLU A 152 1.51 3.08 8.17
N ASN A 153 1.80 2.36 9.25
CA ASN A 153 1.51 2.83 10.62
C ASN A 153 2.22 4.15 10.92
N MET A 154 3.50 4.28 10.55
CA MET A 154 4.25 5.53 10.67
C MET A 154 3.65 6.63 9.80
N GLY A 155 3.20 6.31 8.58
CA GLY A 155 2.53 7.23 7.68
C GLY A 155 1.23 7.79 8.25
N GLN A 156 0.39 6.94 8.85
CA GLN A 156 -0.83 7.34 9.54
C GLN A 156 -0.54 8.19 10.78
N MET A 157 0.44 7.79 11.59
CA MET A 157 0.85 8.54 12.77
C MET A 157 1.31 9.95 12.40
N ARG A 158 2.16 10.07 11.37
CA ARG A 158 2.61 11.35 10.84
C ARG A 158 1.45 12.21 10.35
N ALA A 159 0.54 11.63 9.56
CA ALA A 159 -0.61 12.35 9.03
C ALA A 159 -1.51 12.91 10.14
N LEU A 160 -1.81 12.08 11.15
CA LEU A 160 -2.65 12.46 12.27
C LEU A 160 -1.96 13.51 13.17
N GLY A 161 -0.68 13.32 13.48
CA GLY A 161 0.12 14.24 14.27
C GLY A 161 0.26 15.62 13.61
N SER A 162 0.56 15.67 12.32
CA SER A 162 0.62 16.94 11.57
C SER A 162 -0.72 17.66 11.54
N GLY A 163 -1.84 16.92 11.47
CA GLY A 163 -3.18 17.48 11.56
C GLY A 163 -3.43 18.20 12.88
N PHE A 164 -3.03 17.61 14.01
CA PHE A 164 -3.16 18.24 15.34
C PHE A 164 -2.22 19.41 15.54
N LEU A 165 -0.99 19.35 15.01
CA LEU A 165 -0.06 20.47 15.04
C LEU A 165 -0.61 21.67 14.24
N ALA A 166 -1.21 21.41 13.08
CA ALA A 166 -1.81 22.46 12.25
C ALA A 166 -3.06 23.08 12.89
N SER A 167 -3.88 22.29 13.59
CA SER A 167 -5.08 22.79 14.27
C SER A 167 -4.78 23.44 15.63
N GLY A 168 -3.61 23.17 16.21
CA GLY A 168 -3.25 23.57 17.57
C GLY A 168 -4.08 22.89 18.66
N ASN A 169 -4.86 21.85 18.33
CA ASN A 169 -5.77 21.19 19.25
C ASN A 169 -5.67 19.66 19.14
N LEU A 170 -5.28 19.02 20.23
CA LEU A 170 -5.27 17.56 20.39
C LEU A 170 -6.40 17.15 21.33
N THR A 171 -7.43 16.52 20.78
CA THR A 171 -8.54 15.96 21.56
C THR A 171 -8.14 14.67 22.28
N ASP A 172 -8.90 14.27 23.30
CA ASP A 172 -8.67 12.99 24.00
C ASP A 172 -8.80 11.78 23.06
N GLU A 173 -9.78 11.81 22.16
CA GLU A 173 -9.92 10.81 21.08
C GLU A 173 -8.69 10.79 20.17
N GLY A 174 -8.21 11.98 19.79
CA GLY A 174 -7.01 12.13 18.98
C GLY A 174 -5.75 11.57 19.65
N ARG A 175 -5.62 11.81 20.96
CA ARG A 175 -4.56 11.26 21.80
C ARG A 175 -4.64 9.73 21.86
N ALA A 176 -5.82 9.17 22.10
CA ALA A 176 -6.02 7.72 22.13
C ALA A 176 -5.65 7.07 20.78
N LYS A 177 -6.05 7.70 19.67
CA LYS A 177 -5.73 7.21 18.31
C LYS A 177 -4.22 7.25 18.02
N LEU A 178 -3.52 8.32 18.41
CA LEU A 178 -2.06 8.38 18.30
C LEU A 178 -1.37 7.31 19.15
N SER A 179 -1.83 7.08 20.38
CA SER A 179 -1.30 6.00 21.24
C SER A 179 -1.51 4.62 20.63
N GLY A 180 -2.67 4.37 20.01
CA GLY A 180 -2.93 3.12 19.28
C GLY A 180 -1.99 2.92 18.09
N LEU A 181 -1.77 3.97 17.29
CA LEU A 181 -0.81 3.94 16.19
C LEU A 181 0.63 3.69 16.68
N LEU A 182 1.00 4.23 17.83
CA LEU A 182 2.31 3.96 18.46
C LEU A 182 2.44 2.51 18.89
N GLY A 183 1.39 1.92 19.47
CA GLY A 183 1.33 0.49 19.76
C GLY A 183 1.54 -0.36 18.50
N ASN A 184 0.89 0.00 17.38
CA ASN A 184 1.05 -0.70 16.12
C ASN A 184 2.46 -0.59 15.54
N VAL A 185 3.10 0.58 15.63
CA VAL A 185 4.51 0.77 15.21
C VAL A 185 5.44 -0.15 16.01
N ASN A 186 5.26 -0.21 17.33
CA ASN A 186 6.08 -1.05 18.21
C ASN A 186 5.88 -2.56 17.99
N MET A 187 4.79 -2.98 17.36
CA MET A 187 4.54 -4.40 17.05
C MET A 187 5.41 -4.92 15.89
N PHE A 188 5.90 -4.02 15.03
CA PHE A 188 6.73 -4.36 13.87
C PHE A 188 8.20 -3.93 14.03
N PHE A 189 8.58 -3.50 15.25
CA PHE A 189 9.94 -3.11 15.64
C PHE A 189 10.57 -4.13 16.60
#